data_AF-A0A6J4H5Z7-F1
#
_entry.id   AF-A0A6J4H5Z7-F1
#
_cell.length_a   1.000
_cell.length_b   1.000
_cell.length_c   1.000
_cell.angle_alpha   90.00
_cell.angle_beta   90.00
_cell.angle_gamma   90.00
#
_symmetry.space_group_name_H-M   'P 1'
#
loop_
_entity.id
_entity.type
_entity.pdbx_description
1 polymer ?
#
loop_
_entity_poly.entity_id
_entity_poly.type
_entity_poly.pdbx_seq_one_letter_code
_entity_poly.pdbx_strand_id
1 'polypeptide(L)'
;MRFVCDAAGGKAWFRIETEAEAARESELMRHAVEKHFRRAHEQASQAYRPASGPYIEQDIGRTMPVFLTLRDADGNALATAMLPPQQATGRDNLVCSPMVVGPGHADPYPEHRAAIEDLGRHFGIALDRARCYPYGRL
;
A
#
# COMPACT_ATOMS: atom_id res chain seq x y z
N MET A 1 5.41 -4.88 11.52
CA MET A 1 5.31 -3.89 10.43
C MET A 1 6.72 -3.39 10.15
N ARG A 2 7.04 -3.07 8.90
CA ARG A 2 8.40 -2.65 8.51
C ARG A 2 8.42 -1.18 8.13
N PHE A 3 9.35 -0.41 8.69
CA PHE A 3 9.53 0.99 8.33
C PHE A 3 9.91 1.15 6.84
N VAL A 4 9.33 2.16 6.18
CA VAL A 4 9.57 2.47 4.76
C VAL A 4 10.24 3.82 4.60
N CYS A 5 9.61 4.89 5.06
CA CYS A 5 10.17 6.24 5.00
C CYS A 5 9.51 7.17 6.02
N ASP A 6 10.26 8.19 6.41
CA ASP A 6 9.71 9.34 7.12
C ASP A 6 8.82 10.16 6.18
N ALA A 7 7.88 10.87 6.78
CA ALA A 7 6.90 11.70 6.10
C ALA A 7 6.68 13.01 6.86
N ALA A 8 6.23 14.03 6.13
CA ALA A 8 6.02 15.36 6.70
C ALA A 8 5.16 15.38 7.99
N GLY A 9 5.57 16.23 8.93
CA GLY A 9 4.87 16.46 10.20
C GLY A 9 5.00 15.32 11.20
N GLY A 10 6.21 14.77 11.32
CA GLY A 10 6.57 13.74 12.32
C GLY A 10 5.88 12.40 12.11
N LYS A 11 5.52 12.09 10.86
CA LYS A 11 4.81 10.86 10.50
C LYS A 11 5.77 9.89 9.83
N ALA A 12 5.39 8.63 9.77
CA ALA A 12 6.15 7.61 9.06
C ALA A 12 5.25 6.60 8.37
N TRP A 13 5.71 6.09 7.23
CA TRP A 13 5.07 5.02 6.51
C TRP A 13 5.66 3.67 6.90
N PHE A 14 4.78 2.71 7.12
CA PHE A 14 5.13 1.34 7.45
C PHE A 14 4.47 0.37 6.48
N ARG A 15 5.20 -0.64 6.05
CA ARG A 15 4.69 -1.76 5.27
C ARG A 15 4.00 -2.77 6.16
N ILE A 16 2.84 -3.22 5.71
CA ILE A 16 2.08 -4.35 6.23
C ILE A 16 2.61 -5.59 5.51
N GLU A 17 3.19 -6.53 6.25
CA GLU A 17 3.86 -7.71 5.70
C GLU A 17 3.05 -8.99 5.93
N THR A 18 2.14 -8.98 6.92
CA THR A 18 1.37 -10.17 7.29
C THR A 18 -0.14 -9.94 7.27
N GLU A 19 -0.91 -11.01 7.10
CA GLU A 19 -2.37 -10.97 7.17
C GLU A 19 -2.86 -10.50 8.55
N ALA A 20 -2.17 -10.89 9.63
CA ALA A 20 -2.50 -10.46 10.99
C ALA A 20 -2.36 -8.94 11.18
N GLU A 21 -1.34 -8.34 10.56
CA GLU A 21 -1.19 -6.88 10.54
C GLU A 21 -2.27 -6.20 9.70
N ALA A 22 -2.63 -6.79 8.56
CA ALA A 22 -3.70 -6.27 7.70
C ALA A 22 -5.08 -6.32 8.38
N ALA A 23 -5.36 -7.38 9.15
CA ALA A 23 -6.58 -7.52 9.95
C ALA A 23 -6.66 -6.43 11.03
N ARG A 24 -5.59 -6.25 11.82
CA ARG A 24 -5.51 -5.19 12.84
C ARG A 24 -5.66 -3.79 12.23
N GLU A 25 -5.04 -3.56 11.07
CA GLU A 25 -5.18 -2.29 10.36
C GLU A 25 -6.62 -2.05 9.91
N SER A 26 -7.31 -3.10 9.46
CA SER A 26 -8.71 -3.01 9.00
C SER A 26 -9.66 -2.66 10.12
N GLU A 27 -9.45 -3.22 11.31
CA GLU A 27 -10.21 -2.88 12.52
C GLU A 27 -9.99 -1.41 12.91
N LEU A 28 -8.73 -0.98 12.96
CA LEU A 28 -8.34 0.36 13.39
C LEU A 28 -8.83 1.42 12.42
N MET A 29 -8.63 1.20 11.11
CA MET A 29 -9.00 2.14 10.06
C MET A 29 -10.46 1.99 9.62
N ARG A 30 -11.22 1.01 10.15
CA ARG A 30 -12.63 0.75 9.84
C ARG A 30 -12.93 0.61 8.35
N HIS A 31 -12.02 -0.01 7.61
CA HIS A 31 -12.21 -0.34 6.19
C HIS A 31 -11.45 -1.61 5.80
N ALA A 32 -11.83 -2.21 4.67
CA ALA A 32 -11.48 -3.57 4.32
C ALA A 32 -10.08 -3.73 3.69
N VAL A 33 -9.01 -3.27 4.33
CA VAL A 33 -7.63 -3.46 3.85
C VAL A 33 -7.27 -4.95 3.80
N GLU A 34 -7.66 -5.71 4.82
CA GLU A 34 -7.46 -7.16 4.94
C GLU A 34 -8.07 -7.92 3.76
N LYS A 35 -9.27 -7.52 3.32
CA LYS A 35 -9.92 -8.13 2.15
C LYS A 35 -9.08 -7.96 0.88
N HIS A 36 -8.47 -6.79 0.70
CA HIS A 36 -7.59 -6.53 -0.44
C HIS A 36 -6.27 -7.29 -0.29
N PHE A 37 -5.71 -7.32 0.91
CA PHE A 37 -4.48 -8.05 1.23
C PHE A 37 -4.63 -9.55 0.95
N ARG A 38 -5.68 -10.19 1.49
CA ARG A 38 -5.95 -11.62 1.27
C ARG A 38 -6.14 -11.95 -0.20
N ARG A 39 -6.94 -11.15 -0.93
CA ARG A 39 -7.17 -11.35 -2.36
C ARG A 39 -5.87 -11.22 -3.17
N ALA A 40 -5.04 -10.23 -2.86
CA ALA A 40 -3.75 -10.04 -3.51
C ALA A 40 -2.80 -11.21 -3.22
N HIS A 41 -2.78 -11.70 -1.98
CA HIS A 41 -1.96 -12.84 -1.58
C HIS A 41 -2.39 -14.13 -2.27
N GLU A 42 -3.70 -14.40 -2.33
CA GLU A 42 -4.27 -15.53 -3.07
C GLU A 42 -3.93 -15.46 -4.55
N GLN A 43 -4.07 -14.29 -5.17
CA GLN A 43 -3.74 -14.08 -6.59
C GLN A 43 -2.25 -14.28 -6.87
N ALA A 44 -1.36 -13.74 -6.02
CA ALA A 44 0.08 -13.94 -6.16
C ALA A 44 0.47 -15.41 -5.94
N SER A 45 -0.16 -16.08 -4.96
CA SER A 45 0.05 -17.52 -4.71
C SER A 45 -0.41 -18.39 -5.89
N GLN A 46 -1.53 -18.04 -6.53
CA GLN A 46 -2.03 -18.77 -7.72
C GLN A 46 -1.22 -18.46 -8.99
N ALA A 47 -0.72 -17.23 -9.12
CA ALA A 47 0.11 -16.81 -10.25
C ALA A 47 1.58 -17.27 -10.14
N TYR A 48 1.99 -17.77 -8.98
CA TYR A 48 3.32 -18.32 -8.75
C TYR A 48 3.56 -19.53 -9.66
N ARG A 49 4.37 -19.32 -10.70
CA ARG A 49 4.93 -20.38 -11.55
C ARG A 49 6.40 -20.54 -11.17
N PRO A 50 6.83 -21.64 -10.52
CA PRO A 50 8.24 -21.88 -10.28
C PRO A 50 8.96 -21.94 -11.63
N ALA A 51 9.96 -21.08 -11.83
CA ALA A 51 10.77 -21.11 -13.05
C ALA A 51 11.50 -22.47 -13.15
N SER A 52 11.46 -23.11 -14.32
CA SER A 52 12.26 -24.30 -14.60
C SER A 52 13.73 -23.88 -14.79
N GLY A 53 14.53 -23.95 -13.73
CA GLY A 53 15.95 -23.56 -13.71
C GLY A 53 16.55 -23.73 -12.32
N PRO A 54 17.87 -23.55 -12.13
CA PRO A 54 18.49 -23.64 -10.80
C PRO A 54 17.76 -22.69 -9.84
N TYR A 55 17.45 -23.23 -8.66
CA TYR A 55 16.56 -22.67 -7.64
C TYR A 55 16.89 -21.19 -7.33
N ILE A 56 16.22 -20.28 -8.02
CA ILE A 56 16.09 -18.88 -7.59
C ILE A 56 14.68 -18.77 -7.03
N GLU A 57 14.57 -18.69 -5.71
CA GLU A 57 13.33 -18.37 -5.01
C GLU A 57 12.74 -17.09 -5.62
N GLN A 58 11.65 -17.23 -6.38
CA GLN A 58 10.83 -16.09 -6.78
C GLN A 58 9.87 -15.81 -5.63
N ASP A 59 10.22 -14.86 -4.78
CA ASP A 59 9.36 -14.45 -3.67
C ASP A 59 8.01 -13.92 -4.20
N ILE A 60 6.91 -14.54 -3.78
CA ILE A 60 5.51 -14.15 -4.06
C ILE A 60 5.25 -12.66 -3.76
N GLY A 61 6.05 -12.06 -2.86
CA GLY A 61 6.03 -10.64 -2.54
C GLY A 61 6.52 -9.71 -3.67
N ARG A 62 7.13 -10.23 -4.75
CA ARG A 62 7.56 -9.40 -5.91
C ARG A 62 6.41 -9.00 -6.83
N THR A 63 5.33 -9.79 -6.87
CA THR A 63 4.15 -9.55 -7.71
C THR A 63 2.97 -8.96 -6.92
N MET A 64 2.98 -9.05 -5.59
CA MET A 64 1.93 -8.47 -4.75
C MET A 64 2.00 -6.93 -4.72
N PRO A 65 0.84 -6.25 -4.68
CA PRO A 65 0.75 -4.88 -4.22
C PRO A 65 1.38 -4.71 -2.84
N VAL A 66 2.01 -3.56 -2.62
CA VAL A 66 2.57 -3.18 -1.33
C VAL A 66 1.48 -2.47 -0.53
N PHE A 67 1.19 -2.99 0.65
CA PHE A 67 0.24 -2.41 1.59
C PHE A 67 1.00 -1.61 2.65
N LEU A 68 0.54 -0.38 2.90
CA LEU A 68 1.22 0.61 3.72
C LEU A 68 0.24 1.27 4.68
N THR A 69 0.73 1.67 5.85
CA THR A 69 0.01 2.47 6.85
C THR A 69 0.84 3.69 7.21
N LEU A 70 0.18 4.85 7.27
CA LEU A 70 0.74 6.11 7.76
C LEU A 70 0.47 6.21 9.25
N ARG A 71 1.51 6.43 10.02
CA ARG A 71 1.42 6.58 11.48
C ARG A 71 1.90 7.97 11.91
N ASP A 72 1.31 8.53 12.96
CA ASP A 72 1.87 9.67 13.69
C ASP A 72 2.92 9.22 14.72
N ALA A 73 3.47 10.20 15.46
CA ALA A 73 4.45 9.96 16.50
C ALA A 73 3.93 9.12 17.68
N ASP A 74 2.61 9.12 17.91
CA ASP A 74 1.94 8.33 18.95
C ASP A 74 1.59 6.91 18.45
N GLY A 75 1.81 6.62 17.17
CA GLY A 75 1.51 5.34 16.54
C GLY A 75 0.05 5.19 16.08
N ASN A 76 -0.75 6.26 16.06
CA ASN A 76 -2.10 6.22 15.52
C ASN A 76 -2.04 6.07 14.00
N ALA A 77 -2.94 5.25 13.43
CA ALA A 77 -3.02 5.15 11.98
C ALA A 77 -3.89 6.26 11.40
N LEU A 78 -3.36 6.89 10.36
CA LEU A 78 -3.90 8.10 9.74
C LEU A 78 -4.41 7.84 8.32
N ALA A 79 -3.77 6.93 7.60
CA ALA A 79 -4.13 6.56 6.24
C ALA A 79 -3.52 5.19 5.90
N THR A 80 -4.14 4.48 4.98
CA THR A 80 -3.52 3.31 4.35
C THR A 80 -3.35 3.54 2.87
N ALA A 81 -2.32 2.93 2.30
CA ALA A 81 -2.06 2.94 0.88
C ALA A 81 -1.84 1.52 0.34
N MET A 82 -2.36 1.26 -0.85
CA MET A 82 -2.06 0.07 -1.63
C MET A 82 -1.37 0.54 -2.90
N LEU A 83 -0.10 0.20 -3.06
CA LEU A 83 0.74 0.63 -4.18
C LEU A 83 1.15 -0.58 -5.04
N PRO A 84 1.43 -0.38 -6.33
CA PRO A 84 2.11 -1.40 -7.13
C PRO A 84 3.49 -1.75 -6.52
N PRO A 85 4.01 -2.96 -6.75
CA PRO A 85 5.37 -3.30 -6.34
C PRO A 85 6.38 -2.37 -7.01
N GLN A 86 7.40 -1.92 -6.27
CA GLN A 86 8.37 -0.91 -6.72
C GLN A 86 9.13 -1.32 -8.00
N GLN A 87 9.24 -2.63 -8.25
CA GLN A 87 9.90 -3.22 -9.42
C GLN A 87 9.01 -3.25 -10.68
N ALA A 88 7.70 -2.96 -10.57
CA ALA A 88 6.79 -2.77 -11.71
C ALA A 88 6.92 -1.33 -12.28
N THR A 89 8.15 -0.87 -12.47
CA THR A 89 8.43 0.48 -12.95
C THR A 89 8.16 0.58 -14.46
N GLY A 90 6.96 1.02 -14.81
CA GLY A 90 6.54 1.32 -16.18
C GLY A 90 5.11 1.84 -16.17
N ARG A 91 4.85 2.97 -16.86
CA ARG A 91 3.52 3.61 -16.91
C ARG A 91 2.41 2.70 -17.46
N ASP A 92 2.77 1.62 -18.17
CA ASP A 92 1.83 0.74 -18.87
C ASP A 92 1.50 -0.59 -18.19
N ASN A 93 2.19 -1.00 -17.12
CA ASN A 93 1.98 -2.31 -16.48
C ASN A 93 1.87 -2.22 -14.95
N LEU A 94 1.08 -1.27 -14.47
CA LEU A 94 0.68 -1.29 -13.07
C LEU A 94 -0.21 -2.52 -12.83
N VAL A 95 0.32 -3.50 -12.09
CA VAL A 95 -0.42 -4.71 -11.68
C VAL A 95 -1.71 -4.34 -10.92
N CYS A 96 -1.73 -3.17 -10.28
CA CYS A 96 -2.91 -2.57 -9.65
C CYS A 96 -2.88 -1.03 -9.69
N SER A 97 -4.05 -0.41 -9.69
CA SER A 97 -4.17 1.04 -9.50
C SER A 97 -3.81 1.41 -8.06
N PRO A 98 -2.93 2.41 -7.83
CA PRO A 98 -2.60 2.84 -6.49
C PRO A 98 -3.83 3.43 -5.80
N MET A 99 -4.05 3.06 -4.53
CA MET A 99 -5.15 3.55 -3.71
C MET A 99 -4.62 4.12 -2.40
N VAL A 100 -5.18 5.25 -1.95
CA VAL A 100 -4.90 5.85 -0.64
C VAL A 100 -6.21 6.25 0.01
N VAL A 101 -6.43 5.77 1.24
CA VAL A 101 -7.71 5.90 1.94
C VAL A 101 -7.48 6.17 3.43
N GLY A 102 -8.24 7.12 3.99
CA GLY A 102 -8.26 7.43 5.41
C GLY A 102 -9.23 6.55 6.21
N PRO A 103 -9.32 6.75 7.53
CA PRO A 103 -10.21 5.97 8.40
C PRO A 103 -11.66 6.09 7.95
N GLY A 104 -12.41 4.98 7.95
CA GLY A 104 -13.82 4.96 7.55
C GLY A 104 -14.08 5.36 6.11
N HIS A 105 -13.12 5.12 5.20
CA HIS A 105 -13.17 5.53 3.79
C HIS A 105 -13.05 7.05 3.56
N ALA A 106 -12.63 7.80 4.58
CA ALA A 106 -12.41 9.24 4.47
C ALA A 106 -11.32 9.57 3.43
N ASP A 107 -11.39 10.79 2.92
CA ASP A 107 -10.37 11.35 2.04
C ASP A 107 -9.15 11.79 2.87
N PRO A 108 -7.98 11.16 2.71
CA PRO A 108 -6.80 11.49 3.51
C PRO A 108 -6.02 12.71 2.97
N TYR A 109 -6.34 13.20 1.77
CA TYR A 109 -5.57 14.26 1.12
C TYR A 109 -5.69 15.65 1.78
N PRO A 110 -6.84 16.10 2.31
CA PRO A 110 -6.92 17.40 2.98
C PRO A 110 -5.91 17.56 4.12
N GLU A 111 -5.68 16.49 4.89
CA GLU A 111 -4.85 16.55 6.10
C GLU A 111 -3.44 15.97 5.91
N HIS A 112 -3.26 15.02 5.00
CA HIS A 112 -2.03 14.22 4.90
C HIS A 112 -1.36 14.29 3.53
N ARG A 113 -1.72 15.24 2.66
CA ARG A 113 -1.14 15.41 1.32
C ARG A 113 0.38 15.36 1.30
N ALA A 114 1.04 16.14 2.15
CA ALA A 114 2.50 16.20 2.16
C ALA A 114 3.13 14.81 2.46
N ALA A 115 2.57 14.07 3.42
CA ALA A 115 3.01 12.72 3.74
C ALA A 115 2.77 11.73 2.59
N ILE A 116 1.65 11.87 1.86
CA ILE A 116 1.33 11.05 0.69
C ILE A 116 2.30 11.39 -0.47
N GLU A 117 2.65 12.66 -0.65
CA GLU A 117 3.64 13.07 -1.66
C GLU A 117 5.03 12.51 -1.37
N ASP A 118 5.47 12.50 -0.10
CA ASP A 118 6.74 11.91 0.31
C ASP A 118 6.79 10.40 -0.02
N LEU A 119 5.69 9.69 0.24
CA LEU A 119 5.54 8.29 -0.17
C LEU A 119 5.63 8.14 -1.69
N GLY A 120 4.95 9.01 -2.44
CA GLY A 120 5.02 9.03 -3.89
C GLY A 120 6.44 9.23 -4.41
N ARG A 121 7.20 10.17 -3.82
CA ARG A 121 8.61 10.40 -4.14
C ARG A 121 9.47 9.17 -3.84
N HIS A 122 9.25 8.52 -2.70
CA HIS A 122 9.97 7.29 -2.31
C HIS A 122 9.75 6.14 -3.33
N PHE A 123 8.53 5.99 -3.84
CA PHE A 123 8.17 4.97 -4.82
C PHE A 123 8.35 5.41 -6.28
N GLY A 124 8.73 6.66 -6.53
CA GLY A 124 8.86 7.22 -7.89
C GLY A 124 7.53 7.34 -8.64
N ILE A 125 6.40 7.44 -7.93
CA ILE A 125 5.05 7.54 -8.51
C ILE A 125 4.30 8.77 -7.98
N ALA A 126 3.57 9.45 -8.87
CA ALA A 126 2.68 10.53 -8.46
C ALA A 126 1.39 9.95 -7.84
N LEU A 127 1.14 10.26 -6.57
CA LEU A 127 -0.03 9.82 -5.82
C LEU A 127 -1.11 10.90 -5.77
N ASP A 128 -1.62 11.30 -6.93
CA ASP A 128 -2.63 12.34 -7.05
C ASP A 128 -3.99 11.89 -6.51
N ARG A 129 -4.67 12.77 -5.74
CA ARG A 129 -6.01 12.52 -5.19
C ARG A 129 -7.00 11.98 -6.24
N ALA A 130 -7.06 12.60 -7.41
CA ALA A 130 -8.01 12.23 -8.47
C ALA A 130 -7.79 10.82 -9.04
N ARG A 131 -6.60 10.25 -8.83
CA ARG A 131 -6.22 8.91 -9.29
C ARG A 131 -6.27 7.88 -8.18
N CYS A 132 -5.90 8.28 -6.97
CA CYS A 132 -5.65 7.36 -5.86
C CYS A 132 -6.75 7.35 -4.79
N TYR A 133 -7.59 8.38 -4.70
CA TYR A 133 -8.75 8.34 -3.81
C TYR A 133 -9.97 7.75 -4.55
N PRO A 134 -10.39 6.51 -4.24
CA PRO A 134 -11.38 5.80 -5.04
C PRO A 134 -12.79 6.41 -4.98
N TYR A 135 -13.11 7.16 -3.91
CA TYR A 135 -14.43 7.77 -3.72
C TYR A 135 -14.48 9.25 -4.19
N GLY A 136 -13.41 9.75 -4.80
CA GLY A 136 -13.30 11.14 -5.24
C GLY A 136 -13.92 11.44 -6.61
N ARG A 137 -14.39 10.41 -7.35
CA ARG A 137 -15.10 10.56 -8.62
C ARG A 137 -16.60 10.51 -8.36
N LEU A 138 -17.21 11.69 -8.20
CA LEU A 138 -18.63 11.94 -8.38
C LEU A 138 -18.79 12.87 -9.58
#